data_AF-A0A150GE92-F1
#
_entry.id   AF-A0A150GE92-F1
#
_cell.length_a   1.000
_cell.length_b   1.000
_cell.length_c   1.000
_cell.angle_alpha   90.00
_cell.angle_beta   90.00
_cell.angle_gamma   90.00
#
_symmetry.space_group_name_H-M   'P 1'
#
loop_
_entity.id
_entity.type
_entity.pdbx_description
1 polymer ?
#
loop_
_entity_poly.entity_id
_entity_poly.type
_entity_poly.pdbx_seq_one_letter_code
_entity_poly.pdbx_strand_id
1 'polypeptide(L)'
;MDRLEIQAAIGCNIYISEGRNKQVIDRLQAEAEATPGVVLANLFTDHPYNRSGFTLVSTHPDRLTAAVVRLSRAALALLDMRTHEARHPRLGVVDHISLHPLGSLVRPQHAGGAGGHDAHHHHRQHGSPPRPHAGGEPQGQAAHSGAGSPGAYVTVWEPPPRGLAGMAVPASCAQDIAWSLSGPTEPDTRENTEEPEWPAAGLNAPAAAASSEDSAAAAGAEREAAAAAAAAQDSAAAGLPVYLYGFAHGGRRTLADVRRQLGYFRSSPDGGWQGGLDRLTQAPDLSHCPPDMGPLEAPPRAGVLTVGAVPWVVNFNMPLKGVGLDLARQLARALTERGGGLPAVEAMALQHQDSTVEVACNLLDVSVSSEHAVAARMEVLAAAHGLTSGSVGPGYRTNRSPEDLLRTAAGALLREAIARAG
;
A
#
# COMPACT_ATOMS: atom_id res chain seq x y z
N MET A 1 27.02 1.09 -26.68
CA MET A 1 25.89 1.76 -25.99
C MET A 1 25.20 0.69 -25.19
N ASP A 2 25.34 0.73 -23.87
CA ASP A 2 24.62 -0.19 -23.00
C ASP A 2 23.11 0.06 -23.21
N ARG A 3 22.38 -1.00 -23.56
CA ARG A 3 20.95 -0.91 -23.77
C ARG A 3 20.28 -0.64 -22.43
N LEU A 4 19.42 0.37 -22.36
CA LEU A 4 18.59 0.64 -21.19
C LEU A 4 17.33 -0.23 -21.28
N GLU A 5 16.95 -0.86 -20.17
CA GLU A 5 15.73 -1.65 -20.03
C GLU A 5 14.76 -0.93 -19.11
N ILE A 6 13.54 -0.72 -19.59
CA ILE A 6 12.44 -0.13 -18.80
C ILE A 6 11.62 -1.29 -18.23
N GLN A 7 11.50 -1.35 -16.91
CA GLN A 7 10.77 -2.40 -16.22
C GLN A 7 9.71 -1.82 -15.28
N ALA A 8 8.49 -2.35 -15.35
CA ALA A 8 7.41 -1.97 -14.45
C ALA A 8 7.73 -2.34 -13.00
N ALA A 9 7.62 -1.36 -12.11
CA ALA A 9 7.88 -1.49 -10.69
C ALA A 9 6.58 -1.65 -9.89
N ILE A 10 6.63 -2.55 -8.92
CA ILE A 10 5.57 -2.79 -7.95
C ILE A 10 6.02 -2.20 -6.62
N GLY A 11 5.13 -1.42 -6.00
CA GLY A 11 5.22 -1.01 -4.60
C GLY A 11 4.38 -1.93 -3.74
N CYS A 12 4.90 -2.36 -2.60
CA CYS A 12 4.15 -3.15 -1.63
C CYS A 12 4.19 -2.45 -0.27
N ASN A 13 3.03 -2.04 0.23
CA ASN A 13 2.89 -1.53 1.60
C ASN A 13 2.52 -2.69 2.51
N ILE A 14 3.31 -2.92 3.55
CA ILE A 14 3.05 -3.91 4.59
C ILE A 14 2.89 -3.16 5.91
N TYR A 15 1.74 -3.32 6.56
CA TYR A 15 1.48 -2.71 7.85
C TYR A 15 1.55 -3.75 8.97
N ILE A 16 2.42 -3.47 9.94
CA ILE A 16 2.68 -4.33 11.09
C ILE A 16 2.22 -3.63 12.37
N SER A 17 1.57 -4.39 13.24
CA SER A 17 1.09 -3.97 14.57
C SER A 17 2.23 -3.91 15.59
N GLU A 18 3.17 -3.00 15.35
CA GLU A 18 4.26 -2.62 16.24
C GLU A 18 4.79 -1.25 15.81
N GLY A 19 4.92 -0.31 16.74
CA GLY A 19 5.44 1.03 16.47
C GLY A 19 6.26 1.64 17.62
N ARG A 20 6.56 0.86 18.66
CA ARG A 20 7.17 1.32 19.92
C ARG A 20 8.49 0.60 20.23
N ASN A 21 8.54 -0.71 20.06
CA ASN A 21 9.74 -1.50 20.33
C ASN A 21 10.76 -1.37 19.19
N LYS A 22 11.71 -0.44 19.37
CA LYS A 22 12.77 -0.19 18.38
C LYS A 22 13.56 -1.45 18.02
N GLN A 23 13.87 -2.34 18.96
CA GLN A 23 14.64 -3.55 18.66
C GLN A 23 13.88 -4.50 17.74
N VAL A 24 12.56 -4.62 17.92
CA VAL A 24 11.72 -5.42 17.02
C VAL A 24 11.66 -4.76 15.65
N ILE A 25 11.44 -3.44 15.59
CA ILE A 25 11.38 -2.69 14.33
C ILE A 25 12.70 -2.80 13.55
N ASP A 26 13.85 -2.65 14.21
CA ASP A 26 15.17 -2.77 13.59
C ASP A 26 15.39 -4.18 13.00
N ARG A 27 14.92 -5.23 13.70
CA ARG A 27 14.97 -6.60 13.18
C ARG A 27 14.07 -6.77 11.96
N LEU A 28 12.85 -6.23 12.00
CA LEU A 28 11.92 -6.28 10.86
C LEU A 28 12.44 -5.50 9.66
N GLN A 29 13.09 -4.36 9.89
CA GLN A 29 13.76 -3.60 8.83
C GLN A 29 14.87 -4.43 8.17
N ALA A 30 15.74 -5.08 8.94
CA ALA A 30 16.74 -5.98 8.38
C ALA A 30 16.10 -7.15 7.60
N GLU A 31 14.94 -7.63 8.04
CA GLU A 31 14.18 -8.66 7.32
C GLU A 31 13.63 -8.16 5.97
N ALA A 32 13.17 -6.91 5.94
CA ALA A 32 12.67 -6.24 4.74
C ALA A 32 13.78 -5.93 3.72
N GLU A 33 15.01 -5.66 4.19
CA GLU A 33 16.14 -5.25 3.35
C GLU A 33 16.97 -6.41 2.76
N ALA A 34 16.89 -7.63 3.30
CA ALA A 34 17.85 -8.67 2.91
C ALA A 34 17.54 -9.41 1.60
N THR A 35 16.47 -9.05 0.87
CA THR A 35 16.16 -9.70 -0.42
C THR A 35 16.77 -8.91 -1.59
N PRO A 36 17.75 -9.46 -2.33
CA PRO A 36 18.42 -8.74 -3.41
C PRO A 36 17.48 -8.31 -4.53
N GLY A 37 17.58 -7.04 -4.96
CA GLY A 37 16.67 -6.46 -5.96
C GLY A 37 15.31 -6.04 -5.42
N VAL A 38 15.08 -6.09 -4.10
CA VAL A 38 13.95 -5.48 -3.41
C VAL A 38 14.48 -4.36 -2.51
N VAL A 39 13.85 -3.19 -2.56
CA VAL A 39 14.27 -2.01 -1.79
C VAL A 39 13.22 -1.66 -0.77
N LEU A 40 13.60 -1.53 0.50
CA LEU A 40 12.80 -0.80 1.49
C LEU A 40 12.89 0.70 1.20
N ALA A 41 11.91 1.23 0.48
CA ALA A 41 11.89 2.61 0.02
C ALA A 41 11.29 3.59 1.05
N ASN A 42 10.50 3.09 2.00
CA ASN A 42 10.00 3.86 3.13
C ASN A 42 9.75 2.97 4.34
N LEU A 43 10.12 3.45 5.53
CA LEU A 43 9.70 2.90 6.82
C LEU A 43 9.09 4.05 7.61
N PHE A 44 7.79 3.96 7.89
CA PHE A 44 7.07 4.89 8.73
C PHE A 44 6.67 4.19 10.02
N THR A 45 7.02 4.77 11.16
CA THR A 45 6.71 4.20 12.48
C THR A 45 5.86 5.21 13.26
N ASP A 46 4.69 4.77 13.67
CA ASP A 46 3.75 5.54 14.46
C ASP A 46 3.69 5.00 15.89
N HIS A 47 4.41 5.67 16.79
CA HIS A 47 4.46 5.32 18.20
C HIS A 47 3.09 5.47 18.91
N PRO A 48 2.34 6.60 18.74
CA PRO A 48 0.96 6.73 19.22
C PRO A 48 0.05 5.57 18.82
N TYR A 49 0.04 5.22 17.53
CA TYR A 49 -0.81 4.18 16.97
C TYR A 49 -0.26 2.76 17.10
N ASN A 50 0.97 2.62 17.58
CA ASN A 50 1.67 1.33 17.70
C ASN A 50 1.62 0.53 16.40
N ARG A 51 1.99 1.18 15.30
CA ARG A 51 1.94 0.59 13.96
C ARG A 51 3.09 1.10 13.11
N SER A 52 3.65 0.23 12.29
CA SER A 52 4.68 0.58 11.31
C SER A 52 4.24 0.17 9.91
N GLY A 53 4.51 1.05 8.93
CA GLY A 53 4.33 0.81 7.50
C GLY A 53 5.69 0.62 6.82
N PHE A 54 5.87 -0.53 6.19
CA PHE A 54 7.04 -0.87 5.37
C PHE A 54 6.63 -0.78 3.90
N THR A 55 7.29 0.07 3.12
CA THR A 55 7.06 0.17 1.67
C THR A 55 8.23 -0.43 0.93
N LEU A 56 8.01 -1.62 0.36
CA LEU A 56 8.96 -2.30 -0.50
C LEU A 56 8.74 -1.92 -1.96
N VAL A 57 9.81 -1.84 -2.76
CA VAL A 57 9.74 -1.58 -4.20
C VAL A 57 10.62 -2.57 -4.94
N SER A 58 10.09 -3.17 -6.01
CA SER A 58 10.87 -4.03 -6.91
C SER A 58 10.30 -4.09 -8.32
N THR A 59 11.16 -4.40 -9.28
CA THR A 59 10.75 -4.79 -10.65
C THR A 59 10.55 -6.30 -10.79
N HIS A 60 10.82 -7.08 -9.74
CA HIS A 60 10.77 -8.55 -9.75
C HIS A 60 9.65 -9.05 -8.81
N PRO A 61 8.44 -9.38 -9.32
CA PRO A 61 7.30 -9.78 -8.51
C PRO A 61 7.58 -10.96 -7.58
N ASP A 62 8.30 -11.98 -8.06
CA ASP A 62 8.62 -13.17 -7.25
C ASP A 62 9.53 -12.84 -6.07
N ARG A 63 10.52 -11.97 -6.28
CA ARG A 63 11.44 -11.52 -5.22
C ARG A 63 10.72 -10.62 -4.22
N LEU A 64 9.84 -9.74 -4.70
CA LEU A 64 9.01 -8.91 -3.84
C LEU A 64 8.12 -9.78 -2.95
N THR A 65 7.47 -10.79 -3.53
CA THR A 65 6.65 -11.76 -2.79
C THR A 65 7.48 -12.48 -1.72
N ALA A 66 8.67 -12.96 -2.08
CA ALA A 66 9.58 -13.60 -1.12
C ALA A 66 9.98 -12.66 0.04
N ALA A 67 10.25 -11.39 -0.25
CA ALA A 67 10.57 -10.38 0.76
C ALA A 67 9.37 -10.09 1.70
N VAL A 68 8.17 -9.96 1.13
CA VAL A 68 6.92 -9.77 1.88
C VAL A 68 6.65 -10.95 2.82
N VAL A 69 6.80 -12.18 2.32
CA VAL A 69 6.65 -13.41 3.10
C VAL A 69 7.69 -13.46 4.21
N ARG A 70 8.95 -13.18 3.92
CA ARG A 70 10.04 -13.16 4.89
C ARG A 70 9.75 -12.18 6.04
N LEU A 71 9.40 -10.94 5.69
CA LEU A 71 9.03 -9.91 6.67
C LEU A 71 7.82 -10.33 7.51
N SER A 72 6.78 -10.89 6.88
CA SER A 72 5.56 -11.31 7.57
C SER A 72 5.83 -12.45 8.56
N ARG A 73 6.63 -13.44 8.16
CA ARG A 73 7.03 -14.56 9.05
C ARG A 73 7.88 -14.07 10.22
N ALA A 74 8.77 -13.12 10.00
CA ALA A 74 9.53 -12.50 11.07
C ALA A 74 8.61 -11.74 12.05
N ALA A 75 7.66 -10.96 11.56
CA ALA A 75 6.69 -10.26 12.39
C ALA A 75 5.88 -11.24 13.27
N LEU A 76 5.34 -12.30 12.67
CA LEU A 76 4.58 -13.34 13.38
C LEU A 76 5.40 -14.10 14.43
N ALA A 77 6.71 -14.24 14.21
CA ALA A 77 7.62 -14.88 15.17
C ALA A 77 7.96 -13.97 16.36
N LEU A 78 7.98 -12.65 16.15
CA LEU A 78 8.42 -11.66 17.14
C LEU A 78 7.29 -11.04 17.95
N LEU A 79 6.08 -11.01 17.39
CA LEU A 79 4.95 -10.27 17.94
C LEU A 79 3.84 -11.22 18.42
N ASP A 80 3.03 -10.70 19.33
CA ASP A 80 1.87 -11.39 19.90
C ASP A 80 0.72 -10.41 20.08
N MET A 81 -0.36 -10.62 19.32
CA MET A 81 -1.54 -9.76 19.36
C MET A 81 -2.26 -9.76 20.70
N ARG A 82 -2.09 -10.81 21.52
CA ARG A 82 -2.73 -10.91 22.84
C ARG A 82 -2.20 -9.86 23.82
N THR A 83 -1.00 -9.36 23.58
CA THR A 83 -0.36 -8.32 24.40
C THR A 83 -0.25 -6.99 23.68
N HIS A 84 -0.75 -6.89 22.44
CA HIS A 84 -0.61 -5.70 21.61
C HIS A 84 -1.72 -4.67 21.89
N GLU A 85 -1.32 -3.50 22.38
CA GLU A 85 -2.21 -2.36 22.64
C GLU A 85 -1.95 -1.22 21.65
N ALA A 86 -3.01 -0.67 21.07
CA ALA A 86 -2.94 0.39 20.08
C ALA A 86 -4.18 1.27 20.11
N ARG A 87 -4.05 2.53 19.66
CA ARG A 87 -5.19 3.42 19.43
C ARG A 87 -5.73 3.33 18.00
N HIS A 88 -4.95 2.77 17.09
CA HIS A 88 -5.37 2.47 15.73
C HIS A 88 -6.00 1.07 15.68
N PRO A 89 -7.13 0.89 14.97
CA PRO A 89 -7.73 -0.43 14.80
C PRO A 89 -6.76 -1.39 14.09
N ARG A 90 -6.84 -2.68 14.43
CA ARG A 90 -6.01 -3.74 13.83
C ARG A 90 -6.78 -5.05 13.77
N LEU A 91 -6.41 -5.91 12.82
CA LEU A 91 -6.91 -7.26 12.61
C LEU A 91 -5.88 -8.34 12.94
N GLY A 92 -4.58 -8.02 12.88
CA GLY A 92 -3.51 -9.00 13.11
C GLY A 92 -2.13 -8.38 13.25
N VAL A 93 -1.13 -9.23 13.50
CA VAL A 93 0.29 -8.84 13.58
C VAL A 93 0.71 -8.16 12.28
N VAL A 94 0.40 -8.80 11.16
CA VAL A 94 0.47 -8.18 9.84
C VAL A 94 -0.97 -7.83 9.47
N ASP A 95 -1.33 -6.57 9.63
CA ASP A 95 -2.72 -6.10 9.48
C ASP A 95 -3.16 -6.14 8.01
N HIS A 96 -2.27 -5.69 7.13
CA HIS A 96 -2.60 -5.39 5.75
C HIS A 96 -1.35 -5.36 4.85
N ILE A 97 -1.44 -6.06 3.72
CA ILE A 97 -0.48 -6.04 2.61
C ILE A 97 -1.21 -5.51 1.36
N SER A 98 -0.74 -4.41 0.79
CA SER A 98 -1.23 -3.89 -0.50
C SER A 98 -0.12 -3.76 -1.54
N LEU A 99 -0.38 -4.32 -2.72
CA LEU A 99 0.48 -4.19 -3.88
C LEU A 99 -0.09 -3.12 -4.82
N HIS A 100 0.79 -2.30 -5.36
CA HIS A 100 0.46 -1.13 -6.16
C HIS A 100 1.35 -1.03 -7.39
N PRO A 101 0.79 -0.74 -8.58
CA PRO A 101 1.60 -0.30 -9.71
C PRO A 101 2.19 1.08 -9.39
N LEU A 102 3.51 1.22 -9.50
CA LEU A 102 4.19 2.52 -9.26
C LEU A 102 4.61 3.23 -10.55
N GLY A 103 4.62 2.54 -11.69
CA GLY A 103 5.21 3.01 -12.95
C GLY A 103 6.42 2.18 -13.33
N SER A 104 7.43 2.79 -13.96
CA SER A 104 8.58 2.09 -14.51
C SER A 104 9.92 2.58 -13.95
N LEU A 105 10.87 1.66 -13.81
CA LEU A 105 12.27 1.94 -13.51
C LEU A 105 13.14 1.61 -14.72
N VAL A 106 14.14 2.46 -14.98
CA VAL A 106 15.14 2.21 -16.03
C VAL A 106 16.37 1.56 -15.41
N ARG A 107 16.82 0.44 -15.98
CA ARG A 107 18.05 -0.26 -15.60
C ARG A 107 19.00 -0.39 -16.80
N PRO A 108 20.32 -0.34 -16.62
CA PRO A 108 21.25 -0.77 -17.64
C PRO A 108 21.11 -2.29 -17.84
N GLN A 109 20.93 -2.75 -19.08
CA GLN A 109 21.03 -4.17 -19.40
C GLN A 109 22.42 -4.64 -18.98
N HIS A 110 22.47 -5.70 -18.17
CA HIS A 110 23.72 -6.44 -18.03
C HIS A 110 24.05 -7.00 -19.40
N ALA A 111 25.27 -6.74 -19.89
CA ALA A 111 25.79 -7.43 -21.06
C ALA A 111 25.85 -8.92 -20.72
N GLY A 112 24.77 -9.64 -21.02
CA GLY A 112 24.75 -11.09 -20.96
C GLY A 112 25.90 -11.58 -21.81
N GLY A 113 26.84 -12.31 -21.19
CA GLY A 113 27.85 -13.05 -21.92
C GLY A 113 27.16 -13.82 -23.02
N ALA A 114 27.60 -13.58 -24.26
CA ALA A 114 27.14 -14.32 -25.41
C ALA A 114 27.20 -15.81 -25.08
N GLY A 115 26.07 -16.51 -25.25
CA GLY A 115 25.98 -17.95 -25.16
C GLY A 115 27.08 -18.57 -26.03
N GLY A 116 28.09 -19.10 -25.36
CA GLY A 116 29.19 -19.83 -25.95
C GLY A 116 29.03 -21.31 -25.65
N HIS A 117 28.54 -22.03 -26.66
CA HIS A 117 28.81 -23.43 -26.97
C HIS A 117 28.11 -24.52 -26.13
N ASP A 118 27.22 -25.22 -26.84
CA ASP A 118 27.09 -26.68 -26.82
C ASP A 118 28.46 -27.34 -26.61
N ALA A 119 28.62 -28.03 -25.49
CA ALA A 119 29.70 -28.99 -25.29
C ALA A 119 29.06 -30.37 -25.09
N HIS A 120 28.89 -31.08 -26.21
CA HIS A 120 28.70 -32.50 -26.23
C HIS A 120 29.76 -33.19 -25.37
N HIS A 121 29.30 -34.02 -24.43
CA HIS A 121 30.13 -34.96 -23.69
C HIS A 121 30.83 -35.92 -24.67
N HIS A 122 32.14 -35.76 -24.83
CA HIS A 122 33.01 -36.87 -25.23
C HIS A 122 34.10 -37.10 -24.20
N HIS A 123 33.98 -38.29 -23.60
CA HIS A 123 34.90 -38.97 -22.73
C HIS A 123 36.23 -39.23 -23.49
N ARG A 124 37.37 -38.75 -22.97
CA ARG A 124 38.65 -39.44 -23.14
C ARG A 124 39.69 -39.01 -22.10
N GLN A 125 40.47 -40.00 -21.70
CA GLN A 125 41.34 -40.05 -20.53
C GLN A 125 42.79 -39.64 -20.84
N HIS A 126 43.53 -39.40 -19.74
CA HIS A 126 44.98 -39.55 -19.51
C HIS A 126 45.98 -38.55 -20.12
N GLY A 127 46.80 -37.97 -19.22
CA GLY A 127 48.16 -37.50 -19.51
C GLY A 127 48.59 -36.27 -18.71
N SER A 128 49.37 -36.45 -17.64
CA SER A 128 50.23 -35.42 -17.03
C SER A 128 51.70 -35.69 -17.44
N PRO A 129 52.67 -34.82 -17.09
CA PRO A 129 52.88 -33.41 -17.46
C PRO A 129 54.26 -33.24 -18.17
N PRO A 130 54.77 -32.00 -18.39
CA PRO A 130 55.86 -31.55 -17.51
C PRO A 130 55.94 -30.02 -17.24
N ARG A 131 56.58 -29.67 -16.11
CA ARG A 131 57.26 -28.37 -15.83
C ARG A 131 58.76 -28.49 -16.22
N PRO A 132 59.65 -27.48 -16.16
CA PRO A 132 59.53 -26.07 -15.70
C PRO A 132 60.16 -25.05 -16.66
N HIS A 133 60.11 -23.74 -16.35
CA HIS A 133 61.30 -22.87 -16.28
C HIS A 133 60.94 -21.45 -15.84
N ALA A 134 61.93 -20.81 -15.21
CA ALA A 134 61.88 -19.59 -14.42
C ALA A 134 62.21 -18.34 -15.25
N GLY A 135 61.86 -17.18 -14.68
CA GLY A 135 62.63 -15.94 -14.85
C GLY A 135 62.00 -14.91 -15.79
N GLY A 136 61.80 -13.71 -15.25
CA GLY A 136 61.63 -12.50 -16.05
C GLY A 136 60.53 -11.58 -15.55
N GLU A 137 60.84 -10.73 -14.55
CA GLU A 137 60.25 -9.38 -14.55
C GLU A 137 60.79 -8.62 -15.77
N PRO A 138 59.99 -7.74 -16.37
CA PRO A 138 60.49 -6.39 -16.51
C PRO A 138 59.49 -5.32 -16.08
N GLN A 139 60.08 -4.29 -15.50
CA GLN A 139 59.54 -2.98 -15.22
C GLN A 139 59.03 -2.28 -16.50
N GLY A 140 58.01 -1.44 -16.34
CA GLY A 140 58.01 -0.12 -16.98
C GLY A 140 56.89 0.19 -17.98
N GLN A 141 56.13 1.21 -17.59
CA GLN A 141 55.60 2.32 -18.42
C GLN A 141 54.17 2.22 -19.00
N ALA A 142 53.31 2.99 -18.32
CA ALA A 142 52.42 4.03 -18.83
C ALA A 142 51.40 3.71 -19.94
N ALA A 143 50.11 3.85 -19.59
CA ALA A 143 49.12 4.43 -20.49
C ALA A 143 48.00 5.11 -19.68
N HIS A 144 47.95 6.44 -19.76
CA HIS A 144 46.75 7.21 -19.53
C HIS A 144 45.74 6.89 -20.64
N SER A 145 44.53 6.45 -20.29
CA SER A 145 43.36 6.67 -21.12
C SER A 145 42.06 6.52 -20.32
N GLY A 146 41.36 7.65 -20.19
CA GLY A 146 39.90 7.73 -20.15
C GLY A 146 39.18 7.06 -18.99
N ALA A 147 39.12 7.75 -17.85
CA ALA A 147 38.00 7.56 -16.93
C ALA A 147 36.70 7.97 -17.63
N GLY A 148 35.98 7.00 -18.20
CA GLY A 148 34.61 7.19 -18.62
C GLY A 148 33.73 7.31 -17.39
N SER A 149 33.17 8.50 -17.15
CA SER A 149 32.15 8.72 -16.13
C SER A 149 31.02 7.70 -16.28
N PRO A 150 30.59 6.99 -15.22
CA PRO A 150 29.39 6.17 -15.29
C PRO A 150 28.19 7.09 -15.58
N GLY A 151 27.48 6.80 -16.67
CA GLY A 151 26.37 7.59 -17.18
C GLY A 151 25.35 7.92 -16.10
N ALA A 152 25.00 9.20 -16.02
CA ALA A 152 23.94 9.70 -15.16
C ALA A 152 22.61 9.01 -15.51
N TYR A 153 21.90 8.54 -14.49
CA TYR A 153 20.54 8.04 -14.62
C TYR A 153 19.63 9.22 -14.95
N VAL A 154 18.82 9.07 -16.00
CA VAL A 154 17.74 10.01 -16.32
C VAL A 154 16.45 9.38 -15.83
N THR A 155 15.79 10.02 -14.85
CA THR A 155 14.37 9.78 -14.56
C THR A 155 13.57 10.21 -15.77
N VAL A 156 13.06 9.26 -16.55
CA VAL A 156 12.03 9.54 -17.56
C VAL A 156 10.69 9.24 -16.90
N TRP A 157 10.05 10.29 -16.40
CA TRP A 157 8.63 10.25 -16.07
C TRP A 157 7.88 10.63 -17.34
N GLU A 158 7.17 9.67 -17.93
CA GLU A 158 6.08 9.97 -18.84
C GLU A 158 4.80 9.94 -18.00
N PRO A 159 4.14 11.09 -17.75
CA PRO A 159 2.77 11.06 -17.24
C PRO A 159 1.89 10.32 -18.25
N PRO A 160 0.79 9.67 -17.83
CA PRO A 160 -0.21 9.17 -18.77
C PRO A 160 -0.62 10.32 -19.72
N PRO A 161 -0.85 10.03 -21.00
CA PRO A 161 -1.10 11.09 -21.97
C PRO A 161 -2.26 11.97 -21.53
N ARG A 162 -2.05 13.28 -21.61
CA ARG A 162 -3.09 14.29 -21.37
C ARG A 162 -4.18 14.13 -22.41
N GLY A 163 -5.31 13.55 -22.02
CA GLY A 163 -6.34 13.20 -23.00
C GLY A 163 -7.72 12.86 -22.50
N LEU A 164 -8.18 13.34 -21.34
CA LEU A 164 -9.62 13.42 -21.04
C LEU A 164 -9.96 14.72 -20.29
N ALA A 165 -9.76 15.84 -20.98
CA ALA A 165 -10.63 17.00 -20.80
C ALA A 165 -11.84 16.80 -21.73
N GLY A 166 -13.04 16.69 -21.15
CA GLY A 166 -14.30 16.79 -21.87
C GLY A 166 -14.95 15.47 -22.27
N MET A 167 -15.67 14.85 -21.34
CA MET A 167 -16.98 14.30 -21.70
C MET A 167 -18.03 15.30 -21.24
N ALA A 168 -18.76 15.82 -22.23
CA ALA A 168 -19.86 16.73 -22.05
C ALA A 168 -20.86 16.17 -21.03
N VAL A 169 -21.20 17.01 -20.05
CA VAL A 169 -22.40 16.89 -19.23
C VAL A 169 -23.61 16.84 -20.16
N PRO A 170 -24.45 15.79 -20.15
CA PRO A 170 -25.77 15.89 -20.74
C PRO A 170 -26.53 16.99 -19.99
N ALA A 171 -26.96 18.03 -20.72
CA ALA A 171 -27.76 19.12 -20.19
C ALA A 171 -29.16 18.62 -19.78
N SER A 172 -29.25 17.95 -18.64
CA SER A 172 -30.49 17.64 -17.95
C SER A 172 -30.19 17.32 -16.48
N CYS A 173 -29.95 18.34 -15.66
CA CYS A 173 -30.12 18.34 -14.19
C CYS A 173 -29.91 19.75 -13.61
N ALA A 174 -30.41 20.79 -14.28
CA ALA A 174 -30.39 22.17 -13.77
C ALA A 174 -31.62 22.51 -12.90
N GLN A 175 -32.50 21.54 -12.60
CA GLN A 175 -33.70 21.76 -11.78
C GLN A 175 -33.53 21.33 -10.31
N ASP A 176 -32.59 20.43 -9.97
CA ASP A 176 -32.52 19.83 -8.62
C ASP A 176 -31.67 20.64 -7.61
N ILE A 177 -30.83 21.57 -8.09
CA ILE A 177 -30.03 22.45 -7.21
C ILE A 177 -30.86 23.66 -6.73
N ALA A 178 -31.93 24.03 -7.44
CA ALA A 178 -32.78 25.17 -7.09
C ALA A 178 -33.79 24.87 -5.96
N TRP A 179 -34.06 23.59 -5.65
CA TRP A 179 -34.96 23.20 -4.56
C TRP A 179 -34.29 23.26 -3.18
N SER A 180 -32.98 23.05 -3.11
CA SER A 180 -32.24 22.95 -1.84
C SER A 180 -31.92 24.28 -1.15
N LEU A 181 -32.35 25.42 -1.72
CA LEU A 181 -32.02 26.77 -1.21
C LEU A 181 -33.23 27.61 -0.76
N SER A 182 -34.41 27.02 -0.62
CA SER A 182 -35.59 27.73 -0.07
C SER A 182 -36.20 26.95 1.10
N GLY A 183 -35.82 27.28 2.34
CA GLY A 183 -36.69 27.02 3.51
C GLY A 183 -37.97 27.88 3.43
N PRO A 184 -38.99 27.72 4.32
CA PRO A 184 -38.80 27.53 5.77
C PRO A 184 -39.88 26.69 6.53
N THR A 185 -39.66 26.62 7.86
CA THR A 185 -40.60 26.58 9.01
C THR A 185 -41.17 25.28 9.60
N GLU A 186 -40.71 25.04 10.84
CA GLU A 186 -41.37 24.51 12.06
C GLU A 186 -41.67 23.01 12.27
N PRO A 187 -41.69 22.55 13.55
CA PRO A 187 -41.31 21.20 13.93
C PRO A 187 -42.53 20.29 14.12
N ASP A 188 -42.45 19.03 13.66
CA ASP A 188 -43.38 18.00 14.10
C ASP A 188 -42.62 16.84 14.76
N THR A 189 -42.96 16.64 16.02
CA THR A 189 -42.62 15.52 16.88
C THR A 189 -43.30 14.25 16.39
N ARG A 190 -42.56 13.17 16.15
CA ARG A 190 -43.01 11.78 16.37
C ARG A 190 -41.88 10.79 16.18
N GLU A 191 -41.66 9.99 17.21
CA GLU A 191 -40.95 8.71 17.16
C GLU A 191 -41.68 7.76 16.19
N ASN A 192 -40.94 7.10 15.31
CA ASN A 192 -41.11 5.66 15.10
C ASN A 192 -39.98 5.05 14.27
N THR A 193 -39.59 3.88 14.75
CA THR A 193 -38.76 2.82 14.18
C THR A 193 -39.30 2.32 12.84
N GLU A 194 -38.41 2.20 11.84
CA GLU A 194 -38.30 1.11 10.83
C GLU A 194 -37.35 1.55 9.69
N GLU A 195 -36.30 0.77 9.43
CA GLU A 195 -35.35 0.98 8.31
C GLU A 195 -35.97 0.50 6.98
N PRO A 196 -35.87 1.26 5.87
CA PRO A 196 -36.32 0.77 4.58
C PRO A 196 -35.22 0.05 3.81
N GLU A 197 -35.50 -1.20 3.41
CA GLU A 197 -34.76 -2.00 2.44
C GLU A 197 -34.74 -1.33 1.05
N TRP A 198 -33.59 -1.33 0.37
CA TRP A 198 -33.46 -0.85 -1.00
C TRP A 198 -33.24 -2.02 -1.97
N PRO A 199 -33.96 -2.11 -3.11
CA PRO A 199 -33.82 -3.24 -4.03
C PRO A 199 -32.55 -3.15 -4.87
N ALA A 200 -31.91 -4.30 -5.08
CA ALA A 200 -30.78 -4.48 -5.99
C ALA A 200 -31.24 -4.31 -7.45
N ALA A 201 -30.79 -3.25 -8.12
CA ALA A 201 -30.92 -3.07 -9.56
C ALA A 201 -29.60 -3.44 -10.25
N GLY A 202 -29.63 -4.53 -11.01
CA GLY A 202 -28.53 -4.93 -11.88
C GLY A 202 -28.36 -3.98 -13.07
N LEU A 203 -27.12 -3.59 -13.33
CA LEU A 203 -26.73 -2.87 -14.53
C LEU A 203 -25.79 -3.77 -15.36
N ASN A 204 -26.32 -4.35 -16.43
CA ASN A 204 -25.53 -4.86 -17.54
C ASN A 204 -25.07 -3.66 -18.37
N ALA A 205 -23.76 -3.35 -18.37
CA ALA A 205 -23.14 -2.42 -19.30
C ALA A 205 -22.50 -3.21 -20.47
N PRO A 206 -22.56 -2.69 -21.72
CA PRO A 206 -22.00 -3.39 -22.87
C PRO A 206 -20.47 -3.35 -22.87
N ALA A 207 -19.84 -4.41 -23.36
CA ALA A 207 -18.38 -4.52 -23.51
C ALA A 207 -17.87 -3.50 -24.54
N ALA A 208 -17.26 -2.41 -24.07
CA ALA A 208 -16.46 -1.52 -24.89
C ALA A 208 -15.06 -2.13 -25.10
N ALA A 209 -14.54 -2.07 -26.33
CA ALA A 209 -13.18 -2.53 -26.64
C ALA A 209 -12.16 -1.68 -25.87
N ALA A 210 -11.38 -2.34 -25.00
CA ALA A 210 -10.36 -1.70 -24.18
C ALA A 210 -9.31 -0.98 -25.04
N SER A 211 -9.00 0.27 -24.68
CA SER A 211 -7.92 1.03 -25.30
C SER A 211 -6.55 0.41 -24.96
N SER A 212 -5.48 0.77 -25.68
CA SER A 212 -4.12 0.26 -25.41
C SER A 212 -3.63 0.59 -23.99
N GLU A 213 -4.10 1.70 -23.43
CA GLU A 213 -3.82 2.14 -22.05
C GLU A 213 -4.65 1.38 -21.01
N ASP A 214 -5.92 1.08 -21.30
CA ASP A 214 -6.72 0.16 -20.46
C ASP A 214 -6.06 -1.22 -20.42
N SER A 215 -5.43 -1.66 -21.52
CA SER A 215 -4.69 -2.92 -21.57
C SER A 215 -3.42 -2.90 -20.70
N ALA A 216 -2.70 -1.77 -20.64
CA ALA A 216 -1.49 -1.64 -19.84
C ALA A 216 -1.80 -1.47 -18.34
N ALA A 217 -2.86 -0.73 -18.00
CA ALA A 217 -3.37 -0.61 -16.64
C ALA A 217 -3.96 -1.94 -16.14
N ALA A 218 -4.68 -2.67 -16.99
CA ALA A 218 -5.16 -4.03 -16.70
C ALA A 218 -4.00 -5.02 -16.53
N ALA A 219 -2.98 -4.99 -17.41
CA ALA A 219 -1.80 -5.83 -17.29
C ALA A 219 -0.93 -5.49 -16.07
N GLY A 220 -0.87 -4.22 -15.66
CA GLY A 220 -0.31 -3.81 -14.37
C GLY A 220 -1.04 -4.50 -13.24
N ALA A 221 -2.36 -4.26 -13.15
CA ALA A 221 -3.22 -4.82 -12.11
C ALA A 221 -3.15 -6.36 -12.01
N GLU A 222 -2.95 -7.08 -13.11
CA GLU A 222 -2.73 -8.53 -13.12
C GLU A 222 -1.42 -8.95 -12.43
N ARG A 223 -0.31 -8.25 -12.66
CA ARG A 223 0.98 -8.55 -12.03
C ARG A 223 0.93 -8.33 -10.53
N GLU A 224 0.35 -7.22 -10.08
CA GLU A 224 0.17 -6.96 -8.66
C GLU A 224 -0.82 -7.94 -8.01
N ALA A 225 -1.91 -8.29 -8.70
CA ALA A 225 -2.85 -9.30 -8.21
C ALA A 225 -2.20 -10.68 -8.07
N ALA A 226 -1.36 -11.09 -9.02
CA ALA A 226 -0.64 -12.36 -8.96
C ALA A 226 0.35 -12.40 -7.78
N ALA A 227 1.12 -11.34 -7.58
CA ALA A 227 2.04 -11.24 -6.44
C ALA A 227 1.29 -11.18 -5.10
N ALA A 228 0.13 -10.52 -5.05
CA ALA A 228 -0.75 -10.48 -3.87
C ALA A 228 -1.29 -11.89 -3.56
N ALA A 229 -1.77 -12.61 -4.58
CA ALA A 229 -2.26 -13.98 -4.44
C ALA A 229 -1.16 -14.94 -3.96
N ALA A 230 0.07 -14.80 -4.46
CA ALA A 230 1.21 -15.61 -4.02
C ALA A 230 1.57 -15.35 -2.55
N ALA A 231 1.59 -14.08 -2.11
CA ALA A 231 1.80 -13.73 -0.71
C ALA A 231 0.67 -14.25 0.20
N ALA A 232 -0.57 -14.20 -0.27
CA ALA A 232 -1.73 -14.76 0.43
C ALA A 232 -1.66 -16.28 0.56
N GLN A 233 -1.26 -16.99 -0.50
CA GLN A 233 -1.07 -18.43 -0.51
C GLN A 233 -0.04 -18.89 0.52
N ASP A 234 1.13 -18.24 0.58
CA ASP A 234 2.15 -18.58 1.58
C ASP A 234 1.66 -18.31 3.02
N SER A 235 1.01 -17.16 3.23
CA SER A 235 0.46 -16.80 4.54
C SER A 235 -0.63 -17.77 5.01
N ALA A 236 -1.49 -18.21 4.09
CA ALA A 236 -2.50 -19.24 4.36
C ALA A 236 -1.87 -20.61 4.66
N ALA A 237 -0.83 -21.00 3.91
CA ALA A 237 -0.07 -22.22 4.18
C ALA A 237 0.66 -22.18 5.53
N ALA A 238 1.00 -20.98 6.02
CA ALA A 238 1.52 -20.75 7.37
C ALA A 238 0.43 -20.74 8.46
N GLY A 239 -0.84 -21.00 8.12
CA GLY A 239 -1.95 -21.14 9.06
C GLY A 239 -2.65 -19.82 9.41
N LEU A 240 -2.50 -18.77 8.61
CA LEU A 240 -3.26 -17.53 8.78
C LEU A 240 -4.55 -17.54 7.97
N PRO A 241 -5.68 -17.07 8.54
CA PRO A 241 -6.84 -16.68 7.74
C PRO A 241 -6.49 -15.45 6.91
N VAL A 242 -6.70 -15.53 5.60
CA VAL A 242 -6.37 -14.46 4.66
C VAL A 242 -7.61 -13.97 3.93
N TYR A 243 -7.82 -12.66 3.96
CA TYR A 243 -8.87 -11.96 3.24
C TYR A 243 -8.29 -11.15 2.09
N LEU A 244 -8.65 -11.52 0.87
CA LEU A 244 -8.30 -10.84 -0.35
C LEU A 244 -9.17 -9.61 -0.58
N TYR A 245 -8.64 -8.59 -1.25
CA TYR A 245 -9.44 -7.43 -1.69
C TYR A 245 -8.84 -6.79 -2.95
N GLY A 246 -9.58 -5.84 -3.54
CA GLY A 246 -9.17 -5.15 -4.76
C GLY A 246 -8.97 -6.11 -5.92
N PHE A 247 -7.92 -5.91 -6.71
CA PHE A 247 -7.58 -6.73 -7.86
C PHE A 247 -7.18 -8.18 -7.50
N ALA A 248 -6.87 -8.48 -6.24
CA ALA A 248 -6.57 -9.84 -5.80
C ALA A 248 -7.83 -10.68 -5.52
N HIS A 249 -9.01 -10.05 -5.37
CA HIS A 249 -10.27 -10.74 -5.11
C HIS A 249 -11.17 -10.71 -6.36
N GLY A 250 -11.77 -11.85 -6.71
CA GLY A 250 -12.58 -12.00 -7.93
C GLY A 250 -13.78 -11.04 -7.99
N GLY A 251 -14.40 -10.74 -6.85
CA GLY A 251 -15.51 -9.78 -6.73
C GLY A 251 -15.10 -8.32 -6.47
N ARG A 252 -13.79 -7.98 -6.53
CA ARG A 252 -13.27 -6.60 -6.38
C ARG A 252 -13.71 -5.84 -5.12
N ARG A 253 -14.05 -6.53 -4.03
CA ARG A 253 -14.43 -5.92 -2.75
C ARG A 253 -13.33 -5.00 -2.21
N THR A 254 -13.71 -3.95 -1.48
CA THR A 254 -12.73 -3.00 -0.91
C THR A 254 -12.13 -3.51 0.40
N LEU A 255 -10.96 -2.99 0.78
CA LEU A 255 -10.37 -3.26 2.09
C LEU A 255 -11.29 -2.77 3.23
N ALA A 256 -11.96 -1.63 3.05
CA ALA A 256 -12.87 -1.10 4.05
C ALA A 256 -14.09 -2.01 4.26
N ASP A 257 -14.59 -2.68 3.23
CA ASP A 257 -15.70 -3.64 3.37
C ASP A 257 -15.28 -4.88 4.15
N VAL A 258 -14.11 -5.45 3.84
CA VAL A 258 -13.52 -6.56 4.61
C VAL A 258 -13.37 -6.16 6.08
N ARG A 259 -12.76 -4.99 6.33
CA ARG A 259 -12.57 -4.45 7.68
C ARG A 259 -13.89 -4.27 8.44
N ARG A 260 -14.95 -3.78 7.79
CA ARG A 260 -16.28 -3.65 8.41
C ARG A 260 -16.86 -5.01 8.81
N GLN A 261 -16.80 -6.00 7.92
CA GLN A 261 -17.31 -7.34 8.19
C GLN A 261 -16.59 -8.01 9.37
N LEU A 262 -15.30 -7.74 9.52
CA LEU A 262 -14.46 -8.25 10.61
C LEU A 262 -14.53 -7.41 11.90
N GLY A 263 -15.36 -6.36 11.93
CA GLY A 263 -15.53 -5.50 13.10
C GLY A 263 -14.36 -4.54 13.36
N TYR A 264 -13.48 -4.29 12.40
CA TYR A 264 -12.32 -3.40 12.52
C TYR A 264 -12.65 -2.02 13.11
N PHE A 265 -13.80 -1.47 12.72
CA PHE A 265 -14.28 -0.16 13.14
C PHE A 265 -15.21 -0.25 14.37
N ARG A 266 -14.90 -1.10 15.35
CA ARG A 266 -15.59 -1.08 16.64
C ARG A 266 -14.94 -0.07 17.58
N SER A 267 -15.73 0.81 18.17
CA SER A 267 -15.24 1.79 19.14
C SER A 267 -15.01 1.15 20.50
N SER A 268 -13.96 1.59 21.19
CA SER A 268 -13.66 1.21 22.56
C SER A 268 -14.29 2.21 23.56
N PRO A 269 -14.65 1.78 24.79
CA PRO A 269 -15.24 2.67 25.81
C PRO A 269 -14.37 3.87 26.20
N ASP A 270 -13.05 3.76 26.05
CA ASP A 270 -12.08 4.84 26.31
C ASP A 270 -11.97 5.84 25.15
N GLY A 271 -12.80 5.70 24.11
CA GLY A 271 -12.77 6.52 22.90
C GLY A 271 -11.83 5.98 21.82
N GLY A 272 -11.00 4.97 22.08
CA GLY A 272 -10.18 4.34 21.06
C GLY A 272 -10.98 3.53 20.02
N TRP A 273 -10.27 2.83 19.15
CA TRP A 273 -10.85 1.72 18.40
C TRP A 273 -10.49 0.41 19.07
N GLN A 274 -11.50 -0.39 19.36
CA GLN A 274 -11.34 -1.76 19.86
C GLN A 274 -10.61 -2.61 18.81
N GLY A 275 -10.94 -2.40 17.53
CA GLY A 275 -10.48 -3.20 16.41
C GLY A 275 -11.44 -4.35 16.11
N GLY A 276 -11.03 -5.25 15.23
CA GLY A 276 -11.74 -6.51 15.03
C GLY A 276 -11.19 -7.58 15.98
N LEU A 277 -11.97 -8.62 16.23
CA LEU A 277 -11.55 -9.82 16.99
C LEU A 277 -11.34 -9.61 18.50
N ASP A 278 -12.07 -8.72 19.17
CA ASP A 278 -11.92 -8.36 20.61
C ASP A 278 -12.09 -9.48 21.65
N ARG A 279 -12.04 -10.74 21.23
CA ARG A 279 -11.76 -11.89 22.08
C ARG A 279 -10.60 -12.74 21.56
N LEU A 280 -9.51 -12.16 21.06
CA LEU A 280 -8.26 -12.89 20.78
C LEU A 280 -7.62 -13.52 22.05
N THR A 281 -8.30 -13.57 23.20
CA THR A 281 -7.99 -14.55 24.26
C THR A 281 -8.45 -15.97 23.88
N GLN A 282 -9.35 -16.11 22.90
CA GLN A 282 -9.85 -17.33 22.29
C GLN A 282 -9.63 -17.28 20.77
N ALA A 283 -9.52 -18.44 20.11
CA ALA A 283 -9.46 -18.51 18.66
C ALA A 283 -10.83 -18.05 18.11
N PRO A 284 -10.94 -16.87 17.46
CA PRO A 284 -12.21 -16.36 16.97
C PRO A 284 -12.70 -17.24 15.82
N ASP A 285 -13.95 -17.67 15.88
CA ASP A 285 -14.64 -18.34 14.79
C ASP A 285 -15.00 -17.33 13.69
N LEU A 286 -14.51 -17.59 12.47
CA LEU A 286 -14.74 -16.78 11.28
C LEU A 286 -15.83 -17.36 10.38
N SER A 287 -16.59 -18.38 10.82
CA SER A 287 -17.65 -19.03 10.02
C SER A 287 -18.69 -18.06 9.44
N HIS A 288 -19.00 -16.97 10.15
CA HIS A 288 -19.92 -15.93 9.71
C HIS A 288 -19.36 -14.99 8.63
N CYS A 289 -18.04 -14.94 8.49
CA CYS A 289 -17.34 -14.19 7.45
C CYS A 289 -16.07 -14.97 7.07
N PRO A 290 -16.19 -16.08 6.31
CA PRO A 290 -15.06 -16.95 6.02
C PRO A 290 -13.93 -16.20 5.30
N PRO A 291 -12.65 -16.50 5.61
CA PRO A 291 -11.52 -16.01 4.83
C PRO A 291 -11.54 -16.66 3.44
N ASP A 292 -10.91 -16.03 2.46
CA ASP A 292 -10.79 -16.62 1.12
C ASP A 292 -9.76 -17.76 1.10
N MET A 293 -8.78 -17.70 2.01
CA MET A 293 -7.75 -18.72 2.16
C MET A 293 -7.40 -18.94 3.63
N GLY A 294 -6.96 -20.15 3.96
CA GLY A 294 -6.52 -20.50 5.31
C GLY A 294 -7.66 -21.00 6.23
N PRO A 295 -7.40 -21.14 7.54
CA PRO A 295 -8.34 -21.72 8.49
C PRO A 295 -9.51 -20.78 8.84
N LEU A 296 -10.63 -21.37 9.27
CA LEU A 296 -11.80 -20.65 9.80
C LEU A 296 -11.62 -20.13 11.23
N GLU A 297 -10.51 -20.46 11.89
CA GLU A 297 -10.18 -19.98 13.22
C GLU A 297 -8.91 -19.13 13.16
N ALA A 298 -8.98 -17.90 13.67
CA ALA A 298 -7.80 -17.04 13.69
C ALA A 298 -6.89 -17.38 14.88
N PRO A 299 -5.57 -17.57 14.68
CA PRO A 299 -4.65 -17.79 15.79
C PRO A 299 -4.64 -16.55 16.71
N PRO A 300 -4.96 -16.69 18.02
CA PRO A 300 -4.98 -15.59 19.00
C PRO A 300 -3.78 -14.64 18.95
N ARG A 301 -2.58 -15.20 18.78
CA ARG A 301 -1.32 -14.46 18.74
C ARG A 301 -1.09 -13.70 17.42
N ALA A 302 -1.76 -14.09 16.35
CA ALA A 302 -1.50 -13.61 14.99
C ALA A 302 -2.63 -12.75 14.45
N GLY A 303 -3.89 -13.07 14.76
CA GLY A 303 -5.07 -12.46 14.15
C GLY A 303 -5.29 -12.94 12.72
N VAL A 304 -5.84 -12.07 11.87
CA VAL A 304 -6.06 -12.33 10.44
C VAL A 304 -5.24 -11.37 9.58
N LEU A 305 -5.02 -11.75 8.32
CA LEU A 305 -4.27 -10.95 7.36
C LEU A 305 -5.19 -10.50 6.23
N THR A 306 -5.07 -9.23 5.82
CA THR A 306 -5.68 -8.74 4.57
C THR A 306 -4.61 -8.55 3.51
N VAL A 307 -4.86 -9.04 2.28
CA VAL A 307 -3.91 -8.94 1.16
C VAL A 307 -4.63 -8.47 -0.10
N GLY A 308 -4.08 -7.50 -0.81
CA GLY A 308 -4.74 -7.02 -2.02
C GLY A 308 -3.81 -6.31 -2.99
N ALA A 309 -4.38 -6.01 -4.15
CA ALA A 309 -3.74 -5.24 -5.20
C ALA A 309 -4.68 -4.09 -5.58
N VAL A 310 -4.21 -2.86 -5.54
CA VAL A 310 -5.01 -1.65 -5.77
C VAL A 310 -4.14 -0.54 -6.37
N PRO A 311 -4.73 0.49 -7.00
CA PRO A 311 -3.99 1.71 -7.35
C PRO A 311 -3.30 2.31 -6.12
N TRP A 312 -2.35 3.21 -6.34
CA TRP A 312 -1.65 3.86 -5.22
C TRP A 312 -2.63 4.65 -4.34
N VAL A 313 -2.63 4.37 -3.04
CA VAL A 313 -3.45 5.06 -2.05
C VAL A 313 -2.58 6.04 -1.27
N VAL A 314 -2.97 7.30 -1.19
CA VAL A 314 -2.29 8.28 -0.34
C VAL A 314 -2.91 8.28 1.05
N ASN A 315 -2.06 8.18 2.08
CA ASN A 315 -2.49 8.31 3.47
C ASN A 315 -2.22 9.74 3.95
N PHE A 316 -3.28 10.49 4.23
CA PHE A 316 -3.23 11.90 4.57
C PHE A 316 -4.01 12.18 5.85
N ASN A 317 -3.34 12.65 6.89
CA ASN A 317 -3.94 12.87 8.21
C ASN A 317 -4.05 14.37 8.49
N MET A 318 -5.18 14.78 9.08
CA MET A 318 -5.46 16.16 9.47
C MET A 318 -5.68 16.26 10.98
N PRO A 319 -4.75 16.86 11.74
CA PRO A 319 -4.95 17.12 13.16
C PRO A 319 -6.08 18.12 13.39
N LEU A 320 -6.94 17.88 14.38
CA LEU A 320 -8.00 18.76 14.83
C LEU A 320 -7.71 19.23 16.26
N LYS A 321 -7.58 20.55 16.45
CA LYS A 321 -7.27 21.19 17.73
C LYS A 321 -8.53 21.58 18.47
N GLY A 322 -8.63 21.19 19.74
CA GLY A 322 -9.79 21.52 20.58
C GLY A 322 -11.09 20.85 20.15
N VAL A 323 -11.01 19.81 19.31
CA VAL A 323 -12.17 19.08 18.80
C VAL A 323 -12.31 17.76 19.54
N GLY A 324 -13.46 17.54 20.17
CA GLY A 324 -13.79 16.26 20.80
C GLY A 324 -13.97 15.15 19.77
N LEU A 325 -13.71 13.91 20.18
CA LEU A 325 -13.69 12.76 19.26
C LEU A 325 -15.04 12.52 18.56
N ASP A 326 -16.16 12.75 19.24
CA ASP A 326 -17.48 12.52 18.64
C ASP A 326 -17.77 13.49 17.50
N LEU A 327 -17.42 14.78 17.67
CA LEU A 327 -17.49 15.75 16.58
C LEU A 327 -16.51 15.38 15.46
N ALA A 328 -15.29 14.98 15.78
CA ALA A 328 -14.33 14.53 14.77
C ALA A 328 -14.84 13.32 13.97
N ARG A 329 -15.55 12.37 14.59
CA ARG A 329 -16.20 11.24 13.90
C ARG A 329 -17.28 11.71 12.94
N GLN A 330 -18.09 12.69 13.34
CA GLN A 330 -19.10 13.30 12.47
C GLN A 330 -18.45 13.98 11.25
N LEU A 331 -17.40 14.78 11.48
CA LEU A 331 -16.62 15.44 10.43
C LEU A 331 -15.97 14.43 9.49
N ALA A 332 -15.34 13.38 10.02
CA ALA A 332 -14.74 12.30 9.24
C ALA A 332 -15.79 11.61 8.36
N ARG A 333 -16.96 11.25 8.92
CA ARG A 333 -18.06 10.65 8.14
C ARG A 333 -18.49 11.56 7.00
N ALA A 334 -18.73 12.84 7.27
CA ALA A 334 -19.17 13.83 6.27
C ALA A 334 -18.11 14.13 5.20
N LEU A 335 -16.84 13.80 5.46
CA LEU A 335 -15.75 13.91 4.49
C LEU A 335 -15.74 12.74 3.50
N THR A 336 -16.13 11.53 3.93
CA THR A 336 -16.06 10.32 3.11
C THR A 336 -17.10 10.28 1.98
N GLU A 337 -16.77 9.62 0.87
CA GLU A 337 -17.71 9.38 -0.23
C GLU A 337 -19.00 8.71 0.27
N ARG A 338 -18.85 7.66 1.09
CA ARG A 338 -19.98 6.94 1.70
C ARG A 338 -20.87 7.84 2.57
N GLY A 339 -20.33 8.92 3.13
CA GLY A 339 -21.07 9.91 3.90
C GLY A 339 -21.62 11.07 3.07
N GLY A 340 -21.56 11.00 1.73
CA GLY A 340 -21.96 12.07 0.82
C GLY A 340 -20.92 13.17 0.66
N GLY A 341 -19.68 12.90 1.06
CA GLY A 341 -18.54 13.82 1.00
C GLY A 341 -17.80 13.76 -0.33
N LEU A 342 -16.46 13.76 -0.25
CA LEU A 342 -15.62 13.74 -1.43
C LEU A 342 -15.52 12.33 -2.04
N PRO A 343 -15.59 12.19 -3.38
CA PRO A 343 -15.39 10.92 -4.05
C PRO A 343 -13.95 10.41 -3.85
N ALA A 344 -13.76 9.09 -3.85
CA ALA A 344 -12.48 8.42 -3.65
C ALA A 344 -11.77 8.79 -2.32
N VAL A 345 -12.54 9.19 -1.29
CA VAL A 345 -12.03 9.48 0.05
C VAL A 345 -12.66 8.58 1.09
N GLU A 346 -11.82 7.86 1.82
CA GLU A 346 -12.17 7.23 3.08
C GLU A 346 -11.53 7.99 4.23
N ALA A 347 -12.20 8.07 5.37
CA ALA A 347 -11.68 8.77 6.54
C ALA A 347 -12.17 8.14 7.84
N MET A 348 -11.36 8.25 8.88
CA MET A 348 -11.72 7.89 10.24
C MET A 348 -11.13 8.89 11.24
N ALA A 349 -11.84 9.13 12.33
CA ALA A 349 -11.32 9.93 13.43
C ALA A 349 -10.56 9.04 14.42
N LEU A 350 -9.40 9.51 14.85
CA LEU A 350 -8.49 8.78 15.73
C LEU A 350 -8.00 9.71 16.83
N GLN A 351 -7.96 9.22 18.06
CA GLN A 351 -7.31 9.94 19.14
C GLN A 351 -5.79 9.74 19.06
N HIS A 352 -5.06 10.83 18.89
CA HIS A 352 -3.60 10.88 18.85
C HIS A 352 -3.02 11.28 20.23
N GLN A 353 -1.71 11.49 20.34
CA GLN A 353 -1.05 11.99 21.56
C GLN A 353 -1.64 13.33 22.04
N ASP A 354 -1.48 13.61 23.33
CA ASP A 354 -1.86 14.88 23.98
C ASP A 354 -3.33 15.29 23.84
N SER A 355 -4.23 14.31 23.75
CA SER A 355 -5.67 14.53 23.53
C SER A 355 -6.02 15.22 22.21
N THR A 356 -5.06 15.32 21.28
CA THR A 356 -5.34 15.78 19.91
C THR A 356 -6.10 14.68 19.18
N VAL A 357 -7.16 15.04 18.48
CA VAL A 357 -7.86 14.12 17.58
C VAL A 357 -7.38 14.42 16.17
N GLU A 358 -7.22 13.40 15.34
CA GLU A 358 -6.96 13.59 13.91
C GLU A 358 -7.98 12.85 13.07
N VAL A 359 -8.20 13.36 11.87
CA VAL A 359 -8.95 12.69 10.82
C VAL A 359 -7.94 12.10 9.85
N ALA A 360 -7.74 10.79 9.93
CA ALA A 360 -6.89 10.04 9.02
C ALA A 360 -7.68 9.70 7.76
N CYS A 361 -7.14 10.06 6.59
CA CYS A 361 -7.79 9.86 5.30
C CYS A 361 -6.98 8.91 4.41
N ASN A 362 -7.67 8.02 3.71
CA ASN A 362 -7.13 7.32 2.55
C ASN A 362 -7.71 7.99 1.31
N LEU A 363 -6.83 8.54 0.46
CA LEU A 363 -7.19 9.07 -0.84
C LEU A 363 -6.94 7.97 -1.87
N LEU A 364 -8.03 7.38 -2.35
CA LEU A 364 -8.00 6.23 -3.25
C LEU A 364 -7.63 6.64 -4.69
N ASP A 365 -7.92 7.88 -5.05
CA ASP A 365 -7.52 8.49 -6.31
C ASP A 365 -7.31 10.01 -6.13
N VAL A 366 -6.04 10.43 -6.15
CA VAL A 366 -5.66 11.83 -5.98
C VAL A 366 -5.94 12.70 -7.21
N SER A 367 -6.20 12.10 -8.37
CA SER A 367 -6.65 12.83 -9.56
C SER A 367 -8.10 13.29 -9.43
N VAL A 368 -8.88 12.56 -8.61
CA VAL A 368 -10.28 12.87 -8.28
C VAL A 368 -10.37 13.77 -7.05
N SER A 369 -9.68 13.39 -5.96
CA SER A 369 -9.70 14.12 -4.69
C SER A 369 -8.28 14.31 -4.14
N SER A 370 -7.76 15.53 -4.28
CA SER A 370 -6.43 15.90 -3.77
C SER A 370 -6.43 16.20 -2.27
N GLU A 371 -5.26 16.21 -1.65
CA GLU A 371 -5.08 16.62 -0.25
C GLU A 371 -5.59 18.04 0.00
N HIS A 372 -5.39 18.92 -0.98
CA HIS A 372 -5.88 20.30 -0.91
C HIS A 372 -7.41 20.35 -0.88
N ALA A 373 -8.07 19.58 -1.75
CA ALA A 373 -9.52 19.48 -1.77
C ALA A 373 -10.08 18.91 -0.44
N VAL A 374 -9.40 17.91 0.11
CA VAL A 374 -9.75 17.29 1.39
C VAL A 374 -9.59 18.27 2.55
N ALA A 375 -8.47 19.00 2.62
CA ALA A 375 -8.24 20.02 3.64
C ALA A 375 -9.27 21.15 3.55
N ALA A 376 -9.51 21.68 2.35
CA ALA A 376 -10.52 22.73 2.13
C ALA A 376 -11.93 22.26 2.51
N ARG A 377 -12.30 21.01 2.18
CA ARG A 377 -13.59 20.44 2.58
C ARG A 377 -13.70 20.28 4.09
N MET A 378 -12.64 19.84 4.76
CA MET A 378 -12.60 19.72 6.22
C MET A 378 -12.77 21.09 6.89
N GLU A 379 -12.14 22.15 6.39
CA GLU A 379 -12.33 23.51 6.89
C GLU A 379 -13.78 23.99 6.76
N VAL A 380 -14.43 23.74 5.62
CA VAL A 380 -15.85 24.08 5.41
C VAL A 380 -16.75 23.31 6.38
N LEU A 381 -16.51 22.00 6.55
CA LEU A 381 -17.27 21.16 7.49
C LEU A 381 -17.07 21.62 8.93
N ALA A 382 -15.83 21.96 9.31
CA ALA A 382 -15.49 22.45 10.63
C ALA A 382 -16.19 23.79 10.93
N ALA A 383 -16.16 24.73 9.98
CA ALA A 383 -16.83 26.02 10.09
C ALA A 383 -18.35 25.89 10.25
N ALA A 384 -18.97 24.95 9.52
CA ALA A 384 -20.40 24.65 9.64
C ALA A 384 -20.81 24.14 11.03
N HIS A 385 -19.86 23.59 11.80
CA HIS A 385 -20.06 23.15 13.19
C HIS A 385 -19.56 24.20 14.22
N GLY A 386 -19.30 25.44 13.79
CA GLY A 386 -18.89 26.54 14.68
C GLY A 386 -17.45 26.49 15.14
N LEU A 387 -16.60 25.66 14.52
CA LEU A 387 -15.17 25.62 14.85
C LEU A 387 -14.45 26.86 14.27
N THR A 388 -13.51 27.41 15.04
CA THR A 388 -12.77 28.61 14.63
C THR A 388 -11.73 28.29 13.55
N SER A 389 -11.37 29.30 12.74
CA SER A 389 -10.22 29.23 11.84
C SER A 389 -8.97 28.79 12.61
N GLY A 390 -8.29 27.74 12.13
CA GLY A 390 -7.13 27.14 12.80
C GLY A 390 -7.44 25.92 13.68
N SER A 391 -8.72 25.53 13.82
CA SER A 391 -9.09 24.24 14.46
C SER A 391 -8.64 23.05 13.61
N VAL A 392 -8.62 23.19 12.29
CA VAL A 392 -8.03 22.22 11.37
C VAL A 392 -6.55 22.56 11.21
N GLY A 393 -5.67 21.66 11.63
CA GLY A 393 -4.23 21.80 11.48
C GLY A 393 -3.75 21.48 10.06
N PRO A 394 -2.49 21.82 9.72
CA PRO A 394 -1.92 21.41 8.45
C PRO A 394 -1.90 19.89 8.37
N GLY A 395 -2.45 19.33 7.30
CA GLY A 395 -2.42 17.90 7.08
C GLY A 395 -1.03 17.42 6.65
N TYR A 396 -0.76 16.14 6.86
CA TYR A 396 0.53 15.51 6.52
C TYR A 396 0.33 14.12 5.94
N ARG A 397 1.25 13.67 5.08
CA ARG A 397 1.24 12.32 4.53
C ARG A 397 2.01 11.36 5.44
N THR A 398 1.51 10.14 5.61
CA THR A 398 2.24 9.06 6.32
C THR A 398 2.99 8.13 5.36
N ASN A 399 2.72 8.22 4.06
CA ASN A 399 3.45 7.51 3.00
C ASN A 399 4.07 8.49 1.98
N ARG A 400 5.11 8.02 1.27
CA ARG A 400 5.80 8.78 0.22
C ARG A 400 5.03 8.69 -1.10
N SER A 401 5.25 9.65 -2.00
CA SER A 401 4.65 9.57 -3.34
C SER A 401 5.29 8.45 -4.18
N PRO A 402 4.60 7.94 -5.21
CA PRO A 402 5.18 6.97 -6.15
C PRO A 402 6.52 7.43 -6.74
N GLU A 403 6.65 8.71 -7.08
CA GLU A 403 7.87 9.28 -7.65
C GLU A 403 9.05 9.24 -6.65
N ASP A 404 8.79 9.56 -5.38
CA ASP A 404 9.81 9.52 -4.34
C ASP A 404 10.24 8.08 -4.01
N LEU A 405 9.29 7.14 -4.04
CA LEU A 405 9.55 5.71 -3.87
C LEU A 405 10.40 5.16 -5.01
N LEU A 406 10.03 5.46 -6.26
CA LEU A 406 10.80 5.09 -7.45
C LEU A 406 12.20 5.69 -7.43
N ARG A 407 12.34 6.97 -7.06
CA ARG A 407 13.66 7.64 -6.94
C ARG A 407 14.54 6.95 -5.90
N THR A 408 13.97 6.61 -4.75
CA THR A 408 14.68 5.90 -3.67
C THR A 408 15.12 4.51 -4.14
N ALA A 409 14.22 3.77 -4.79
CA ALA A 409 14.51 2.44 -5.33
C ALA A 409 15.59 2.48 -6.41
N ALA A 410 15.51 3.41 -7.37
CA ALA A 410 16.51 3.57 -8.42
C ALA A 410 17.91 3.80 -7.83
N GLY A 411 18.03 4.72 -6.85
CA GLY A 411 19.30 5.00 -6.19
C GLY A 411 19.87 3.80 -5.42
N ALA A 412 19.02 3.03 -4.74
CA ALA A 412 19.45 1.84 -4.00
C ALA A 412 19.91 0.71 -4.92
N LEU A 413 19.13 0.42 -5.97
CA LEU A 413 19.46 -0.61 -6.96
C LEU A 413 20.74 -0.29 -7.73
N LEU A 414 21.00 0.99 -8.01
CA LEU A 414 22.27 1.44 -8.59
C LEU A 414 23.44 1.12 -7.66
N ARG A 415 23.35 1.46 -6.38
CA ARG A 415 24.41 1.15 -5.40
C ARG A 415 24.66 -0.35 -5.31
N GLU A 416 23.61 -1.16 -5.30
CA GLU A 416 23.70 -2.63 -5.31
C GLU A 416 24.38 -3.15 -6.59
N ALA A 417 24.11 -2.54 -7.75
CA ALA A 417 24.75 -2.92 -9.01
C ALA A 417 26.24 -2.57 -9.03
N ILE A 418 26.61 -1.37 -8.58
CA ILE A 418 28.01 -0.92 -8.48
C ILE A 418 28.79 -1.82 -7.52
N ALA A 419 28.23 -2.13 -6.35
CA ALA A 419 28.88 -2.96 -5.33
C ALA A 419 29.07 -4.42 -5.75
N ARG A 420 28.35 -4.90 -6.78
CA ARG A 420 28.55 -6.24 -7.37
C ARG A 420 29.56 -6.25 -8.51
N ALA A 421 29.82 -5.09 -9.12
CA ALA A 421 30.71 -4.95 -10.26
C ALA A 421 32.16 -4.65 -9.85
N GLY A 422 32.36 -4.07 -8.66
CA GLY A 422 33.67 -3.92 -8.01
C GLY A 422 33.92 -5.05 -7.03
#